data_AF-A0A934CQS0-F1
#
_entry.id   AF-A0A934CQS0-F1
#
_cell.length_a   1.000
_cell.length_b   1.000
_cell.length_c   1.000
_cell.angle_alpha   90.00
_cell.angle_beta   90.00
_cell.angle_gamma   90.00
#
_symmetry.space_group_name_H-M   'P 1'
#
loop_
_entity.id
_entity.type
_entity.pdbx_description
1 polymer ?
#
loop_
_entity_poly.entity_id
_entity_poly.type
_entity_poly.pdbx_seq_one_letter_code
_entity_poly.pdbx_strand_id
1 'polypeptide(L)' 'MKISYNWLKEYVNFYLSPQELADKLTNAGLVVADIQSVEDDFCLDVEVTSNRPDCLGVIGIAREVAAVVGASVQFP' A
#
# COMPACT_ATOMS: atom_id res chain seq x y z
N MET A 1 -6.18 -7.51 4.05
CA MET A 1 -6.90 -6.74 3.01
C MET A 1 -6.03 -6.80 1.78
N LYS A 2 -6.58 -7.26 0.66
CA LYS A 2 -5.80 -7.42 -0.57
C LYS A 2 -5.88 -6.17 -1.43
N ILE A 3 -4.73 -5.64 -1.83
CA ILE A 3 -4.64 -4.46 -2.69
C ILE A 3 -3.60 -4.65 -3.79
N SER A 4 -3.94 -4.16 -4.98
CA SER A 4 -3.05 -4.14 -6.14
C SER A 4 -1.94 -3.11 -5.96
N TYR A 5 -0.71 -3.53 -6.19
CA TYR A 5 0.47 -2.67 -6.19
C TYR A 5 0.44 -1.68 -7.37
N ASN A 6 0.02 -2.12 -8.56
CA ASN A 6 -0.15 -1.23 -9.70
C ASN A 6 -1.23 -0.17 -9.45
N TRP A 7 -2.33 -0.53 -8.78
CA TRP A 7 -3.38 0.43 -8.45
C TRP A 7 -2.86 1.54 -7.52
N LEU A 8 -2.00 1.20 -6.55
CA LEU A 8 -1.34 2.20 -5.70
C LEU A 8 -0.49 3.19 -6.50
N LYS A 9 0.10 2.78 -7.62
CA LYS A 9 0.87 3.68 -8.50
C LYS A 9 0.00 4.70 -9.24
N GLU A 10 -1.29 4.42 -9.43
CA GLU A 10 -2.24 5.40 -9.98
C GLU A 10 -2.51 6.55 -9.01
N TYR A 11 -2.42 6.28 -7.70
CA TYR A 11 -2.66 7.28 -6.66
C TYR A 11 -1.37 7.92 -6.13
N VAL A 12 -0.22 7.24 -6.19
CA VAL A 12 1.03 7.75 -5.61
C VAL A 12 2.18 7.44 -6.54
N ASN A 13 2.96 8.46 -6.89
CA ASN A 13 4.18 8.26 -7.67
C ASN A 13 5.32 7.80 -6.76
N PHE A 14 5.75 6.55 -6.91
CA PHE A 14 6.88 5.98 -6.17
C PHE A 14 7.61 4.91 -7.00
N TYR A 15 8.88 4.68 -6.67
CA TYR A 15 9.78 3.80 -7.42
C TYR A 15 10.28 2.59 -6.62
N LEU A 16 9.71 2.35 -5.44
CA LEU A 16 10.06 1.23 -4.57
C LEU A 16 9.59 -0.10 -5.16
N SER A 17 10.37 -1.15 -5.01
CA SER A 17 9.91 -2.52 -5.28
C SER A 17 8.77 -2.92 -4.33
N PRO A 18 7.97 -3.94 -4.65
CA PRO A 18 6.89 -4.43 -3.77
C PRO A 18 7.40 -4.80 -2.37
N GLN A 19 8.57 -5.44 -2.29
CA GLN A 19 9.18 -5.83 -1.02
C GLN A 19 9.59 -4.60 -0.18
N GLU A 20 10.28 -3.63 -0.79
CA GLU A 20 10.68 -2.41 -0.07
C GLU A 20 9.48 -1.60 0.41
N LEU A 21 8.40 -1.57 -0.39
CA LEU A 21 7.16 -0.91 0.02
C LEU A 21 6.54 -1.63 1.21
N ALA A 22 6.46 -2.96 1.17
CA ALA A 22 5.90 -3.78 2.24
C ALA A 22 6.69 -3.61 3.55
N ASP A 23 8.03 -3.63 3.48
CA ASP A 23 8.90 -3.43 4.64
C ASP A 23 8.67 -2.05 5.25
N LYS A 24 8.58 -1.00 4.41
CA LYS A 24 8.36 0.36 4.87
C LYS A 24 6.97 0.57 5.47
N LEU A 25 5.92 0.01 4.88
CA LEU A 25 4.55 0.05 5.44
C LEU A 25 4.49 -0.68 6.79
N THR A 26 5.11 -1.85 6.87
CA THR A 26 5.18 -2.65 8.11
C THR A 26 5.91 -1.89 9.22
N ASN A 27 7.03 -1.24 8.91
CA ASN A 27 7.76 -0.39 9.84
C ASN A 27 6.98 0.87 10.27
N ALA A 28 6.03 1.33 9.45
CA ALA A 28 5.12 2.43 9.76
C ALA A 28 3.88 1.99 10.57
N GLY A 29 3.76 0.70 10.90
CA GLY A 29 2.65 0.13 11.67
C GLY A 29 1.49 -0.39 10.83
N LEU A 30 1.62 -0.43 9.50
CA LEU A 30 0.66 -1.06 8.59
C LEU A 30 1.26 -2.36 8.04
N VAL A 31 1.00 -3.46 8.74
CA VAL A 31 1.65 -4.76 8.48
C VAL A 31 1.21 -5.32 7.13
N VAL A 32 2.19 -5.66 6.29
CA VAL A 32 1.97 -6.44 5.07
C VAL A 32 2.34 -7.89 5.36
N ALA A 33 1.33 -8.75 5.45
CA ALA A 33 1.48 -10.15 5.85
C ALA A 33 2.01 -11.02 4.70
N ASP A 34 1.65 -10.70 3.46
CA ASP A 34 2.04 -11.48 2.28
C ASP A 34 2.11 -10.62 1.02
N ILE A 35 2.92 -11.06 0.04
CA ILE A 35 3.04 -10.47 -1.29
C ILE A 35 2.90 -11.59 -2.31
N GLN A 36 1.84 -11.51 -3.12
CA GLN A 36 1.54 -12.50 -4.14
C GLN A 36 1.76 -11.92 -5.53
N SER A 37 2.56 -12.59 -6.36
CA SER A 37 2.67 -12.27 -7.79
C SER A 37 1.42 -12.78 -8.51
N VAL A 38 0.70 -11.89 -9.19
CA VAL A 38 -0.53 -12.19 -9.93
C VAL A 38 -0.38 -11.61 -11.33
N GLU A 39 -0.11 -12.48 -12.31
CA GLU A 39 0.13 -12.09 -13.71
C GLU A 39 1.19 -10.98 -13.81
N ASP A 40 0.80 -9.78 -14.25
CA ASP A 40 1.65 -8.60 -14.44
C ASP A 40 1.60 -7.61 -13.23
N ASP A 41 1.06 -8.04 -12.08
CA ASP A 41 0.89 -7.23 -10.87
C ASP A 41 1.35 -7.97 -9.59
N PHE A 42 1.41 -7.23 -8.49
CA PHE A 42 1.64 -7.75 -7.15
C PHE A 42 0.45 -7.41 -6.24
N CYS A 43 -0.11 -8.42 -5.60
CA CYS A 43 -1.14 -8.28 -4.58
C CYS A 43 -0.50 -8.24 -3.20
N LEU A 44 -0.67 -7.13 -2.49
CA LEU A 44 -0.22 -6.96 -1.11
C LEU A 44 -1.37 -7.35 -0.17
N ASP A 45 -1.14 -8.28 0.76
CA ASP A 45 -2.10 -8.57 1.83
C ASP A 45 -1.75 -7.75 3.07
N VAL A 46 -2.52 -6.70 3.28
CA VAL A 46 -2.33 -5.72 4.36
C VAL A 46 -3.23 -6.08 5.54
N GLU A 47 -2.65 -6.36 6.71
CA GLU A 47 -3.40 -6.57 7.94
C GLU A 47 -3.84 -5.22 8.53
N VAL A 48 -5.10 -4.88 8.28
CA VAL A 48 -5.71 -3.66 8.83
C VAL A 48 -6.35 -3.98 10.18
N THR A 49 -5.95 -3.26 11.22
CA THR A 49 -6.53 -3.39 12.55
C THR A 49 -7.96 -2.85 12.60
N SER A 50 -8.81 -3.41 13.48
CA SER A 50 -10.23 -3.04 13.58
C SER A 50 -10.49 -1.55 13.91
N ASN A 51 -9.49 -0.84 14.44
CA ASN A 51 -9.55 0.58 14.78
C ASN A 51 -9.05 1.53 13.67
N ARG A 52 -8.66 1.02 12.50
CA ARG A 52 -8.18 1.80 11.34
C ARG A 52 -9.14 1.70 10.14
N PRO A 53 -10.40 2.19 10.26
CA PRO A 53 -11.36 2.15 9.16
C PRO A 53 -10.92 3.00 7.96
N ASP A 54 -10.04 3.98 8.17
CA ASP A 54 -9.42 4.79 7.13
C ASP A 54 -8.65 3.93 6.12
N CYS A 55 -8.06 2.81 6.54
CA CYS A 55 -7.27 1.90 5.71
C CYS A 55 -8.08 0.75 5.07
N LEU A 56 -9.41 0.73 5.22
CA LEU A 56 -10.28 -0.30 4.61
C LEU A 56 -10.57 -0.06 3.11
N GLY A 57 -10.03 1.00 2.54
CA GLY A 57 -10.17 1.35 1.12
C GLY A 57 -8.85 1.73 0.48
N VAL A 58 -8.81 1.71 -0.85
CA VAL A 58 -7.62 2.04 -1.65
C VAL A 58 -7.03 3.42 -1.31
N ILE A 59 -7.89 4.43 -1.10
CA ILE A 59 -7.47 5.81 -0.84
C ILE A 59 -6.72 5.91 0.50
N GLY A 60 -7.17 5.18 1.52
CA GLY A 60 -6.50 5.15 2.82
C GLY A 60 -5.11 4.56 2.74
N ILE A 61 -5.00 3.40 2.10
CA ILE A 61 -3.71 2.75 1.88
C ILE A 61 -2.79 3.65 1.03
N ALA A 62 -3.31 4.28 -0.03
CA ALA A 62 -2.55 5.24 -0.82
C ALA A 62 -2.02 6.42 0.01
N ARG A 63 -2.78 6.91 1.00
CA ARG A 63 -2.31 7.96 1.93
C ARG A 63 -1.16 7.48 2.82
N GLU A 64 -1.25 6.26 3.34
CA GLU A 64 -0.16 5.68 4.14
C GLU A 64 1.11 5.48 3.28
N VAL A 65 0.94 4.97 2.06
CA VAL A 65 2.03 4.84 1.08
C VAL A 65 2.66 6.20 0.79
N ALA A 66 1.86 7.23 0.53
CA ALA A 66 2.35 8.58 0.28
C ALA A 66 3.13 9.15 1.47
N ALA A 67 2.64 8.95 2.70
CA ALA A 67 3.32 9.38 3.92
C ALA A 67 4.69 8.69 4.09
N VAL A 68 4.77 7.40 3.80
CA VAL A 68 5.98 6.59 3.95
C VAL A 68 7.03 6.86 2.85
N VAL A 69 6.58 7.24 1.66
CA VAL A 69 7.45 7.62 0.53
C VAL A 69 7.85 9.10 0.58
N GLY A 70 7.09 9.93 1.29
CA GLY A 70 7.25 11.39 1.24
C GLY A 70 6.68 12.01 -0.04
N ALA A 71 5.65 11.39 -0.61
CA ALA A 71 4.94 11.84 -1.80
C ALA A 71 3.56 12.42 -1.44
N SER A 72 2.86 12.93 -2.44
CA SER A 72 1.45 13.34 -2.32
C SER A 72 0.54 12.35 -3.05
N VAL A 73 -0.64 12.13 -2.50
CA VAL A 73 -1.70 11.34 -3.16
C VAL A 73 -2.31 12.17 -4.29
N GLN A 74 -2.40 11.57 -5.48
CA GLN A 74 -3.17 12.06 -6.60
C GLN A 74 -4.59 11.51 -6.46
N PHE A 75 -5.56 12.41 -6.44
CA PHE A 75 -6.97 12.04 -6.50
C PHE A 75 -7.41 12.09 -7.97
N PRO A 76 -8.26 11.14 -8.41
CA PRO A 76 -8.94 11.26 -9.70
C PRO A 76 -9.84 12.50 -9.76
#